data_AF-A0A7C7P0D2-F1
#
_entry.id   AF-A0A7C7P0D2-F1
#
_cell.length_a   1.000
_cell.length_b   1.000
_cell.length_c   1.000
_cell.angle_alpha   90.00
_cell.angle_beta   90.00
_cell.angle_gamma   90.00
#
_symmetry.space_group_name_H-M   'P 1'
#
loop_
_entity.id
_entity.type
_entity.pdbx_description
1 polymer ?
#
loop_
_entity_poly.entity_id
_entity_poly.type
_entity_poly.pdbx_seq_one_letter_code
_entity_poly.pdbx_strand_id
1 'polypeptide(L)'
;MSMTAAQYQKQQDDAAELEMDMERIEQDMREILLAGDEFPLTYHRVGAMFPVTEVYDRDDVINAMIELDADAHNRAVMMTRTDPIEAAKILTQLMARAVEQIIGLAPIREAAEFTEMESAA
;
A
#
# COMPACT_ATOMS: atom_id res chain seq x y z
N MET A 1 24.76 -11.72 -27.85
CA MET A 1 23.76 -12.78 -28.15
C MET A 1 22.43 -12.06 -28.33
N SER A 2 21.74 -12.21 -29.46
CA SER A 2 20.42 -11.57 -29.64
C SER A 2 19.34 -12.42 -28.95
N MET A 3 18.48 -11.78 -28.16
CA MET A 3 17.25 -12.43 -27.69
C MET A 3 16.44 -12.94 -28.87
N THR A 4 15.85 -14.12 -28.74
CA THR A 4 14.90 -14.64 -29.72
C THR A 4 13.53 -13.98 -29.51
N ALA A 5 12.72 -13.85 -30.57
CA ALA A 5 11.39 -13.22 -30.48
C ALA A 5 10.49 -13.85 -29.39
N ALA A 6 10.59 -15.16 -29.19
CA ALA A 6 9.86 -15.88 -28.15
C ALA A 6 10.30 -15.51 -26.72
N GLN A 7 11.59 -15.22 -26.51
CA GLN A 7 12.10 -14.79 -25.21
C GLN A 7 11.67 -13.36 -24.88
N TYR A 8 11.61 -12.49 -25.88
CA TYR A 8 11.13 -11.12 -25.71
C TYR A 8 9.64 -11.08 -25.38
N GLN A 9 8.83 -11.91 -26.05
CA GLN A 9 7.39 -11.98 -25.79
C GLN A 9 7.07 -12.51 -24.39
N LYS A 10 7.75 -13.58 -23.96
CA LYS A 10 7.60 -14.09 -22.59
C LYS A 10 7.94 -13.03 -21.53
N GLN A 11 9.02 -12.26 -21.73
CA GLN A 11 9.39 -11.18 -20.80
C GLN A 11 8.34 -10.08 -20.71
N GLN A 12 7.59 -9.82 -21.79
CA GLN A 12 6.50 -8.85 -21.76
C GLN A 12 5.28 -9.40 -21.02
N ASP A 13 4.97 -10.69 -21.22
CA ASP A 13 3.87 -11.35 -20.53
C ASP A 13 4.14 -11.42 -19.01
N ASP A 14 5.33 -11.88 -18.60
CA ASP A 14 5.75 -11.93 -17.18
C ASP A 14 5.73 -10.53 -16.53
N ALA A 15 6.15 -9.48 -17.25
CA ALA A 15 6.12 -8.11 -16.72
C ALA A 15 4.69 -7.55 -16.58
N ALA A 16 3.78 -7.94 -17.48
CA ALA A 16 2.39 -7.51 -17.43
C ALA A 16 1.61 -8.19 -16.30
N GLU A 17 1.88 -9.48 -16.05
CA GLU A 17 1.31 -10.21 -14.90
C GLU A 17 1.73 -9.57 -13.58
N LEU A 18 3.03 -9.27 -13.44
CA LEU A 18 3.54 -8.59 -12.26
C LEU A 18 2.88 -7.22 -12.02
N GLU A 19 2.71 -6.42 -13.07
CA GLU A 19 2.06 -5.11 -12.98
C GLU A 19 0.60 -5.25 -12.52
N MET A 20 -0.13 -6.24 -13.04
CA MET A 20 -1.51 -6.51 -12.61
C MET A 20 -1.60 -6.93 -11.13
N ASP A 21 -0.66 -7.74 -10.66
CA ASP A 21 -0.64 -8.16 -9.25
C ASP A 21 -0.26 -7.01 -8.30
N MET A 22 0.69 -6.16 -8.71
CA MET A 22 1.00 -4.93 -7.97
C MET A 22 -0.23 -4.04 -7.87
N GLU A 23 -0.92 -3.77 -8.99
CA GLU A 23 -2.15 -2.96 -8.99
C GLU A 23 -3.22 -3.55 -8.07
N ARG A 24 -3.40 -4.87 -8.08
CA ARG A 24 -4.34 -5.56 -7.20
C ARG A 24 -4.00 -5.36 -5.73
N ILE A 25 -2.74 -5.58 -5.35
CA ILE A 25 -2.27 -5.39 -3.96
C ILE A 25 -2.48 -3.93 -3.52
N GLU A 26 -2.16 -2.95 -4.38
CA GLU A 26 -2.40 -1.53 -4.09
C GLU A 26 -3.88 -1.23 -3.84
N GLN A 27 -4.79 -1.76 -4.67
CA GLN A 27 -6.23 -1.57 -4.49
C GLN A 27 -6.74 -2.22 -3.20
N ASP A 28 -6.34 -3.48 -2.94
CA ASP A 28 -6.74 -4.22 -1.73
C ASP A 28 -6.28 -3.47 -0.47
N MET A 29 -5.02 -3.03 -0.45
CA MET A 29 -4.44 -2.28 0.65
C MET A 29 -5.16 -0.93 0.85
N ARG A 30 -5.47 -0.22 -0.24
CA ARG A 30 -6.23 1.04 -0.18
C ARG A 30 -7.61 0.83 0.44
N GLU A 31 -8.36 -0.16 -0.03
CA GLU A 31 -9.72 -0.43 0.46
C GLU A 31 -9.70 -0.79 1.95
N ILE A 32 -8.82 -1.69 2.36
CA ILE A 32 -8.73 -2.20 3.73
C ILE A 32 -8.29 -1.10 4.70
N LEU A 33 -7.23 -0.34 4.37
CA LEU A 33 -6.76 0.72 5.25
C LEU A 33 -7.73 1.90 5.35
N LEU A 34 -8.46 2.22 4.28
CA LEU A 34 -9.52 3.24 4.34
C LEU A 34 -10.72 2.81 5.19
N ALA A 35 -11.00 1.51 5.28
CA ALA A 35 -12.00 0.96 6.19
C ALA A 35 -11.52 1.01 7.66
N GLY A 36 -10.22 1.14 7.89
CA GLY A 36 -9.58 1.16 9.20
C GLY A 36 -9.20 -0.24 9.72
N ASP A 37 -9.14 -1.22 8.81
CA ASP A 37 -8.73 -2.59 9.10
C ASP A 37 -7.22 -2.78 8.85
N GLU A 38 -6.64 -3.84 9.40
CA GLU A 38 -5.21 -4.17 9.22
C GLU A 38 -4.96 -4.88 7.88
N PHE A 39 -3.84 -4.54 7.23
CA PHE A 39 -3.38 -5.17 6.00
C PHE A 39 -2.02 -5.84 6.20
N PRO A 40 -1.97 -7.19 6.28
CA PRO A 40 -0.71 -7.92 6.32
C PRO A 40 -0.12 -8.06 4.91
N LEU A 41 1.06 -7.50 4.69
CA LEU A 41 1.83 -7.63 3.45
C LEU A 41 2.99 -8.60 3.66
N THR A 42 3.02 -9.69 2.89
CA THR A 42 4.09 -10.68 2.94
C THR A 42 4.96 -10.58 1.68
N TYR A 43 6.27 -10.51 1.87
CA TYR A 43 7.23 -10.32 0.78
C TYR A 43 8.61 -10.91 1.09
N HIS A 44 9.43 -11.10 0.05
CA HIS A 44 10.83 -11.45 0.22
C HIS A 44 11.72 -10.21 0.27
N ARG A 45 12.19 -9.87 1.47
CA ARG A 45 13.21 -8.83 1.63
C ARG A 45 14.56 -9.30 1.10
N VAL A 46 15.25 -8.44 0.35
CA VAL A 46 16.61 -8.70 -0.15
C VAL A 46 17.54 -9.11 1.00
N GLY A 47 18.14 -10.30 0.88
CA GLY A 47 19.06 -10.86 1.88
C GLY A 47 18.39 -11.61 3.03
N ALA A 48 17.06 -11.68 3.08
CA ALA A 48 16.33 -12.55 4.01
C ALA A 48 16.22 -13.98 3.45
N MET A 49 16.46 -14.98 4.30
CA MET A 49 16.30 -16.39 3.94
C MET A 49 14.83 -16.84 3.95
N PHE A 50 13.97 -16.12 4.66
CA PHE A 50 12.55 -16.43 4.86
C PHE A 50 11.71 -15.21 4.47
N PRO A 51 10.44 -15.40 4.05
CA PRO A 51 9.54 -14.29 3.81
C PRO A 51 9.30 -13.50 5.09
N VAL A 52 9.07 -12.21 4.94
CA VAL A 52 8.75 -11.29 6.03
C VAL A 52 7.31 -10.84 5.85
N THR A 53 6.56 -10.78 6.94
CA THR A 53 5.23 -10.19 6.97
C THR A 53 5.29 -8.88 7.75
N GLU A 54 4.92 -7.80 7.10
CA GLU A 54 4.77 -6.47 7.69
C GLU A 54 3.27 -6.15 7.75
N VAL A 55 2.80 -5.64 8.89
CA VAL A 55 1.39 -5.34 9.09
C VAL A 55 1.24 -3.83 9.10
N TYR A 56 0.37 -3.33 8.22
CA TYR A 56 -0.03 -1.94 8.16
C TYR A 56 -1.38 -1.79 8.82
N ASP A 57 -1.51 -0.85 9.75
CA ASP A 57 -2.74 -0.70 10.52
C ASP A 57 -3.21 0.75 10.64
N ARG A 58 -4.23 0.94 11.47
CA ARG A 58 -4.82 2.25 11.74
C ARG A 58 -3.82 3.24 12.36
N ASP A 59 -2.94 2.78 13.24
CA ASP A 59 -1.98 3.66 13.91
C ASP A 59 -0.93 4.16 12.90
N ASP A 60 -0.51 3.33 11.95
CA ASP A 60 0.34 3.75 10.83
C ASP A 60 -0.32 4.85 9.98
N VAL A 61 -1.60 4.68 9.66
CA VAL A 61 -2.38 5.68 8.92
C VAL A 61 -2.47 6.99 9.71
N ILE A 62 -2.75 6.94 11.02
CA ILE A 62 -2.80 8.13 11.87
C ILE A 62 -1.44 8.82 11.95
N ASN A 63 -0.36 8.05 12.12
CA ASN A 63 1.00 8.59 12.16
C ASN A 63 1.33 9.30 10.84
N ALA A 64 1.03 8.67 9.70
CA ALA A 64 1.20 9.28 8.39
C ALA A 64 0.33 10.54 8.20
N MET A 65 -0.90 10.57 8.73
CA MET A 65 -1.74 11.78 8.71
C MET A 65 -1.10 12.94 9.49
N ILE A 66 -0.53 12.67 10.67
CA ILE A 66 0.14 13.66 11.50
C ILE A 66 1.43 14.15 10.82
N GLU A 67 2.21 13.24 10.21
CA GLU A 67 3.42 13.59 9.47
C GLU A 67 3.12 14.46 8.24
N LEU A 68 2.01 14.18 7.55
CA LEU A 68 1.56 14.95 6.38
C LEU A 68 1.15 16.38 6.74
N ASP A 69 0.31 16.55 7.76
CA ASP A 69 -0.17 17.86 8.20
C ASP A 69 -0.71 17.80 9.65
N ALA A 70 0.21 17.87 10.61
CA ALA A 70 -0.12 17.89 12.03
C ALA A 70 -1.08 19.02 12.42
N ASP A 71 -0.97 20.20 11.77
CA ASP A 71 -1.80 21.35 12.09
C ASP A 71 -3.25 21.11 11.65
N ALA A 72 -3.47 20.59 10.44
CA ALA A 72 -4.81 20.24 9.96
C ALA A 72 -5.43 19.11 10.78
N HIS A 73 -4.64 18.08 11.10
CA HIS A 73 -5.08 16.99 11.96
C HIS A 73 -5.54 17.52 13.33
N ASN A 74 -4.69 18.31 14.01
CA ASN A 74 -5.00 18.86 15.32
C ASN A 74 -6.21 19.79 15.31
N ARG A 75 -6.33 20.66 14.30
CA ARG A 75 -7.52 21.52 14.14
C ARG A 75 -8.78 20.69 13.99
N ALA A 76 -8.77 19.68 13.11
CA ALA A 76 -9.93 18.83 12.88
C ALA A 76 -10.35 18.10 14.16
N VAL A 77 -9.39 17.54 14.91
CA VAL A 77 -9.65 16.89 16.21
C VAL A 77 -10.31 17.87 17.19
N MET A 78 -9.81 19.10 17.30
CA MET A 78 -10.37 20.13 18.19
C MET A 78 -11.77 20.57 17.74
N MET A 79 -12.06 20.55 16.45
CA MET A 79 -13.34 20.95 15.87
C MET A 79 -14.43 19.88 16.00
N THR A 80 -14.11 18.63 16.33
CA THR A 80 -15.07 17.50 16.41
C THR A 80 -16.32 17.79 17.25
N ARG A 81 -16.21 18.61 18.30
CA ARG A 81 -17.33 18.97 19.17
C ARG A 81 -18.18 20.13 18.65
N THR A 82 -17.58 21.05 17.91
CA THR A 82 -18.22 22.30 17.46
C THR A 82 -18.72 22.22 16.03
N ASP A 83 -17.97 21.53 15.17
CA ASP A 83 -18.31 21.27 13.77
C ASP A 83 -17.83 19.86 13.37
N PRO A 84 -18.57 18.80 13.77
CA PRO A 84 -18.18 17.43 13.48
C PRO A 84 -18.15 17.10 11.99
N ILE A 85 -18.96 17.79 11.17
CA ILE A 85 -19.04 17.53 9.74
C ILE A 85 -17.77 18.04 9.05
N GLU A 86 -17.34 19.26 9.36
CA GLU A 86 -16.12 19.80 8.78
C GLU A 86 -14.88 19.07 9.30
N ALA A 87 -14.85 18.71 10.59
CA ALA A 87 -13.80 17.87 11.16
C ALA A 87 -13.68 16.54 10.41
N ALA A 88 -14.80 15.86 10.15
CA ALA A 88 -14.80 14.60 9.40
C ALA A 88 -14.25 14.76 7.98
N LYS A 89 -14.64 15.82 7.25
CA LYS A 89 -14.11 16.06 5.89
C LYS A 89 -12.59 16.23 5.88
N ILE A 90 -12.05 17.01 6.81
CA ILE A 90 -10.60 17.24 6.90
C ILE A 90 -9.88 15.92 7.20
N LEU A 91 -10.38 15.17 8.19
CA LEU A 91 -9.78 13.88 8.58
C LEU A 91 -9.86 12.85 7.46
N THR A 92 -10.99 12.74 6.74
CA THR A 92 -11.12 11.82 5.61
C THR A 92 -10.18 12.16 4.47
N GLN A 93 -9.98 13.46 4.16
CA GLN A 93 -9.02 13.89 3.14
C GLN A 93 -7.57 13.60 3.55
N LEU A 94 -7.22 13.82 4.81
CA LEU A 94 -5.90 13.48 5.33
C LEU A 94 -5.66 11.97 5.31
N MET A 95 -6.66 11.19 5.73
CA MET A 95 -6.59 9.72 5.73
C MET A 95 -6.36 9.17 4.32
N ALA A 96 -7.09 9.65 3.33
CA ALA A 96 -6.89 9.21 1.94
C ALA A 96 -5.46 9.47 1.45
N ARG A 97 -4.91 10.66 1.75
CA ARG A 97 -3.53 11.00 1.37
C ARG A 97 -2.49 10.17 2.14
N ALA A 98 -2.75 9.90 3.42
CA ALA A 98 -1.89 9.07 4.26
C ALA A 98 -1.83 7.63 3.74
N VAL A 99 -2.97 7.04 3.37
CA VAL A 99 -3.03 5.70 2.77
C VAL A 99 -2.22 5.65 1.47
N GLU A 100 -2.36 6.62 0.55
CA GLU A 100 -1.54 6.65 -0.67
C GLU A 100 -0.03 6.77 -0.38
N GLN A 101 0.35 7.51 0.67
CA GLN A 101 1.75 7.61 1.06
C GLN A 101 2.28 6.27 1.60
N ILE A 102 1.50 5.55 2.41
CA ILE A 102 1.87 4.22 2.91
C ILE A 102 2.02 3.25 1.75
N ILE A 103 1.05 3.20 0.83
CA ILE A 103 1.09 2.35 -0.37
C ILE A 103 2.36 2.66 -1.19
N GLY A 104 2.66 3.94 -1.42
CA GLY A 104 3.85 4.35 -2.18
C GLY A 104 5.20 4.02 -1.52
N LEU A 105 5.22 3.66 -0.24
CA LEU A 105 6.42 3.26 0.50
C LEU A 105 6.48 1.76 0.78
N ALA A 106 5.36 1.05 0.61
CA ALA A 106 5.27 -0.38 0.86
C ALA A 106 6.03 -1.18 -0.21
N PRO A 107 6.64 -2.33 0.16
CA PRO A 107 7.37 -3.22 -0.75
C PRO A 107 6.41 -4.08 -1.59
N ILE A 108 5.51 -3.44 -2.33
CA ILE A 108 4.43 -4.07 -3.10
C ILE A 108 4.98 -4.90 -4.25
N ARG A 109 6.04 -4.41 -4.90
CA ARG A 109 6.70 -5.17 -5.97
C ARG A 109 7.23 -6.50 -5.45
N GLU A 110 7.95 -6.49 -4.34
CA GLU A 110 8.51 -7.70 -3.74
C GLU A 110 7.41 -8.67 -3.25
N ALA A 111 6.24 -8.14 -2.88
CA ALA A 111 5.07 -8.95 -2.53
C ALA A 111 4.39 -9.58 -3.76
N ALA A 112 4.29 -8.85 -4.86
CA ALA A 112 3.77 -9.35 -6.12
C ALA A 112 4.67 -10.48 -6.68
N GLU A 113 6.00 -10.24 -6.70
CA GLU A 113 6.99 -11.26 -7.09
C GLU A 113 6.90 -12.52 -6.21
N PHE A 114 6.64 -12.37 -4.90
CA PHE A 114 6.42 -13.51 -4.00
C PHE A 114 5.14 -14.30 -4.32
N THR A 115 4.05 -13.60 -4.65
CA THR A 115 2.76 -14.23 -4.98
C THR A 115 2.87 -15.10 -6.22
N GLU A 116 3.55 -14.61 -7.27
CA GLU A 116 3.84 -15.40 -8.47
C GLU A 116 4.64 -16.67 -8.14
N MET A 117 5.69 -16.54 -7.30
CA MET A 117 6.51 -17.67 -6.89
C MET A 117 5.73 -18.75 -6.13
N GLU A 118 4.81 -18.37 -5.24
CA GLU A 118 3.94 -19.33 -4.54
C GLU A 118 2.94 -19.99 -5.50
N SER A 119 2.42 -19.26 -6.48
CA SER A 119 1.46 -19.80 -7.45
C SER A 119 2.08 -20.83 -8.42
N ALA A 120 3.40 -20.76 -8.62
CA ALA A 120 4.16 -21.63 -9.52
C ALA A 120 4.74 -22.90 -8.85
N ALA A 121 4.65 -23.00 -7.52
CA ALA A 121 5.18 -24.11 -6.70
C ALA A 121 4.16 -25.24 -6.49
#